data_AF-X8C982-F1
#
_entry.id   AF-X8C982-F1
#
_cell.length_a   1.000
_cell.length_b   1.000
_cell.length_c   1.000
_cell.angle_alpha   90.00
_cell.angle_beta   90.00
_cell.angle_gamma   90.00
#
_symmetry.space_group_name_H-M   'P 1'
#
loop_
_entity.id
_entity.type
_entity.pdbx_description
1 polymer ?
#
loop_
_entity_poly.entity_id
_entity_poly.type
_entity_poly.pdbx_seq_one_letter_code
_entity_poly.pdbx_strand_id
1 'polypeptide(L)'
;MLGALTSAADVRIERIEQAQLAQRAENEYVGAPTGLLDQLAALFGQRSTALLIDFRALTVRPVPFDPDACGVALLLIDSRARHSHADGEYAARRASCDRAAADLRVSSLREVDDLSALTSVTEPVDARRARHVLTENQRVLDFVAALNGSDFGEAGRILTASHASMRDDFEITTHHIDVIADAAVEGGAFGPG
;
A
#
# COMPACT_ATOMS: atom_id res chain seq x y z
N MET A 1 -14.51 -17.68 -0.97
CA MET A 1 -15.61 -18.17 -1.83
C MET A 1 -15.08 -18.73 -3.15
N LEU A 2 -14.26 -17.99 -3.91
CA LEU A 2 -13.72 -18.46 -5.20
C LEU A 2 -12.88 -19.75 -5.09
N GLY A 3 -11.97 -19.84 -4.11
CA GLY A 3 -11.18 -21.06 -3.88
C GLY A 3 -12.01 -22.31 -3.52
N ALA A 4 -13.18 -22.12 -2.91
CA ALA A 4 -14.11 -23.23 -2.62
C ALA A 4 -14.87 -23.66 -3.89
N LEU A 5 -15.25 -22.72 -4.76
CA LEU A 5 -15.91 -22.98 -6.04
C LEU A 5 -14.98 -23.68 -7.03
N THR A 6 -13.72 -23.25 -7.14
CA THR A 6 -12.73 -23.91 -8.01
C THR A 6 -12.45 -25.35 -7.57
N SER A 7 -12.36 -25.57 -6.25
CA SER A 7 -12.19 -26.93 -5.69
C SER A 7 -13.41 -27.81 -5.90
N ALA A 8 -14.63 -27.24 -5.88
CA ALA A 8 -15.87 -27.99 -6.09
C ALA A 8 -16.14 -28.30 -7.58
N ALA A 9 -15.63 -27.46 -8.49
CA ALA A 9 -15.81 -27.60 -9.93
C ALA A 9 -14.67 -28.37 -10.64
N ASP A 10 -13.65 -28.80 -9.90
CA ASP A 10 -12.40 -29.41 -10.41
C ASP A 10 -11.72 -28.55 -11.49
N VAL A 11 -11.85 -27.22 -11.38
CA VAL A 11 -11.20 -26.26 -12.26
C VAL A 11 -9.98 -25.70 -11.56
N ARG A 12 -8.80 -25.92 -12.15
CA ARG A 12 -7.55 -25.35 -11.63
C ARG A 12 -7.33 -23.98 -12.24
N ILE A 13 -7.55 -22.95 -11.43
CA ILE A 13 -7.24 -21.55 -11.76
C ILE A 13 -6.00 -21.15 -10.96
N GLU A 14 -5.01 -20.56 -11.61
CA GLU A 14 -3.79 -20.08 -10.94
C GLU A 14 -4.11 -18.93 -9.98
N ARG A 15 -3.37 -18.80 -8.87
CA ARG A 15 -3.71 -17.85 -7.79
C ARG A 15 -3.77 -16.39 -8.26
N ILE A 16 -2.90 -15.99 -9.19
CA ILE A 16 -2.92 -14.63 -9.76
C ILE A 16 -4.22 -14.41 -10.56
N GLU A 17 -4.64 -15.40 -11.34
CA GLU A 17 -5.88 -15.34 -12.11
C GLU A 17 -7.12 -15.33 -11.19
N GLN A 18 -7.08 -16.08 -10.08
CA GLN A 18 -8.11 -15.99 -9.03
C GLN A 18 -8.20 -14.58 -8.44
N ALA A 19 -7.07 -13.92 -8.18
CA ALA A 19 -7.03 -12.56 -7.67
C ALA A 19 -7.64 -11.56 -8.67
N GLN A 20 -7.29 -11.68 -9.95
CA GLN A 20 -7.84 -10.85 -11.04
C GLN A 20 -9.35 -11.04 -11.21
N LEU A 21 -9.85 -12.28 -11.14
CA LEU A 21 -11.28 -12.56 -11.20
C LEU A 21 -12.04 -11.96 -10.00
N ALA A 22 -11.47 -12.09 -8.79
CA ALA A 22 -12.05 -11.50 -7.59
C ALA A 22 -12.09 -9.96 -7.64
N GLN A 23 -11.00 -9.33 -8.09
CA GLN A 23 -10.93 -7.88 -8.28
C GLN A 23 -11.95 -7.41 -9.33
N ARG A 24 -12.04 -8.12 -10.46
CA ARG A 24 -13.03 -7.80 -11.49
C ARG A 24 -14.46 -7.90 -10.94
N ALA A 25 -14.73 -8.92 -10.14
CA ALA A 25 -16.03 -9.06 -9.50
C ALA A 25 -16.34 -7.88 -8.55
N GLU A 26 -15.36 -7.43 -7.77
CA GLU A 26 -15.50 -6.27 -6.87
C GLU A 26 -15.73 -4.96 -7.64
N ASN A 27 -14.93 -4.71 -8.68
CA ASN A 27 -15.05 -3.52 -9.52
C ASN A 27 -16.37 -3.51 -10.33
N GLU A 28 -16.76 -4.62 -10.96
CA GLU A 28 -17.91 -4.67 -11.87
C GLU A 28 -19.26 -4.90 -11.16
N TYR A 29 -19.29 -5.59 -10.01
CA TYR A 29 -20.54 -5.94 -9.33
C TYR A 29 -20.77 -5.19 -8.01
N VAL A 30 -19.70 -4.86 -7.28
CA VAL A 30 -19.81 -4.08 -6.02
C VAL A 30 -19.64 -2.58 -6.31
N GLY A 31 -18.91 -2.23 -7.37
CA GLY A 31 -18.71 -0.83 -7.79
C GLY A 31 -17.62 -0.11 -6.98
N ALA A 32 -16.83 -0.84 -6.20
CA ALA A 32 -15.71 -0.28 -5.44
C ALA A 32 -14.42 -0.37 -6.29
N PRO A 33 -13.78 0.76 -6.68
CA PRO A 33 -12.58 0.74 -7.51
C PRO A 33 -11.35 0.31 -6.69
N THR A 34 -11.18 -1.00 -6.49
CA THR A 34 -10.09 -1.58 -5.69
C THR A 34 -8.92 -2.06 -6.56
N GLY A 35 -7.72 -2.01 -5.98
CA GLY A 35 -6.52 -2.64 -6.55
C GLY A 35 -6.52 -4.16 -6.34
N LEU A 36 -5.41 -4.81 -6.68
CA LEU A 36 -5.21 -6.26 -6.47
C LEU A 36 -4.62 -6.63 -5.10
N LEU A 37 -4.30 -5.64 -4.27
CA LEU A 37 -3.54 -5.83 -3.02
C LEU A 37 -4.23 -6.86 -2.10
N ASP A 38 -5.50 -6.64 -1.79
CA ASP A 38 -6.22 -7.42 -0.79
C ASP A 38 -6.45 -8.87 -1.25
N GLN A 39 -6.78 -9.06 -2.53
CA GLN A 39 -6.99 -10.37 -3.10
C GLN A 39 -5.67 -11.16 -3.15
N LEU A 40 -4.56 -10.51 -3.52
CA LEU A 40 -3.24 -11.14 -3.50
C LEU A 40 -2.78 -11.45 -2.06
N ALA A 41 -2.98 -10.55 -1.12
CA ALA A 41 -2.64 -10.77 0.29
C ALA A 41 -3.40 -11.96 0.87
N ALA A 42 -4.71 -12.06 0.61
CA ALA A 42 -5.54 -13.16 1.08
C ALA A 42 -5.14 -14.52 0.46
N LEU A 43 -4.70 -14.54 -0.80
CA LEU A 43 -4.37 -15.78 -1.53
C LEU A 43 -2.93 -16.27 -1.30
N PHE A 44 -1.99 -15.37 -1.03
CA PHE A 44 -0.57 -15.69 -0.88
C PHE A 44 -0.05 -15.59 0.55
N GLY A 45 -0.87 -15.13 1.50
CA GLY A 45 -0.49 -15.00 2.92
C GLY A 45 0.00 -16.31 3.53
N GLN A 46 1.09 -16.22 4.29
CA GLN A 46 1.71 -17.33 5.02
C GLN A 46 2.10 -16.88 6.42
N ARG A 47 2.24 -17.83 7.35
CA ARG A 47 2.70 -17.53 8.71
C ARG A 47 4.10 -16.89 8.69
N SER A 48 4.33 -15.97 9.62
CA SER A 48 5.62 -15.26 9.80
C SER A 48 6.19 -14.65 8.51
N THR A 49 5.31 -14.15 7.63
CA THR A 49 5.69 -13.68 6.29
C THR A 49 4.86 -12.46 5.89
N ALA A 50 5.54 -11.40 5.43
CA ALA A 50 4.96 -10.30 4.67
C ALA A 50 5.09 -10.57 3.16
N LEU A 51 4.39 -9.81 2.33
CA LEU A 51 4.41 -10.00 0.87
C LEU A 51 4.89 -8.75 0.17
N LEU A 52 5.97 -8.85 -0.59
CA LEU A 52 6.33 -7.84 -1.59
C LEU A 52 5.60 -8.15 -2.89
N ILE A 53 4.76 -7.21 -3.34
CA ILE A 53 3.97 -7.34 -4.56
C ILE A 53 4.45 -6.31 -5.59
N ASP A 54 4.85 -6.77 -6.78
CA ASP A 54 5.09 -5.91 -7.93
C ASP A 54 3.84 -5.92 -8.81
N PHE A 55 3.06 -4.83 -8.80
CA PHE A 55 1.83 -4.73 -9.60
C PHE A 55 2.07 -4.55 -11.11
N ARG A 56 3.29 -4.17 -11.54
CA ARG A 56 3.64 -4.06 -12.96
C ARG A 56 3.99 -5.42 -13.54
N ALA A 57 4.87 -6.17 -12.88
CA ALA A 57 5.25 -7.52 -13.29
C ALA A 57 4.22 -8.58 -12.84
N LEU A 58 3.31 -8.19 -11.95
CA LEU A 58 2.33 -9.03 -11.27
C LEU A 58 2.96 -10.23 -10.55
N THR A 59 4.05 -9.97 -9.84
CA THR A 59 4.78 -10.97 -9.05
C THR A 59 4.55 -10.78 -7.56
N VAL A 60 4.55 -11.88 -6.81
CA VAL A 60 4.42 -11.89 -5.34
C VAL A 60 5.61 -12.62 -4.77
N ARG A 61 6.36 -11.96 -3.89
CA ARG A 61 7.53 -12.51 -3.21
C ARG A 61 7.32 -12.51 -1.70
N PRO A 62 7.46 -13.66 -1.02
CA PRO A 62 7.42 -13.68 0.44
C PRO A 62 8.66 -12.97 1.01
N VAL A 63 8.44 -12.25 2.12
CA VAL A 63 9.47 -11.55 2.89
C VAL A 63 9.35 -12.00 4.35
N PRO A 64 10.43 -12.47 5.00
CA PRO A 64 10.38 -12.86 6.40
C PRO A 64 9.80 -11.75 7.27
N PHE A 65 8.85 -12.09 8.14
CA PHE A 65 8.23 -11.15 9.07
C PHE A 65 7.79 -11.90 10.33
N ASP A 66 8.67 -11.96 11.32
CA ASP A 66 8.41 -12.63 12.60
C ASP A 66 8.76 -11.70 13.78
N PRO A 67 7.88 -10.72 14.08
CA PRO A 67 8.15 -9.75 15.15
C PRO A 67 8.26 -10.44 16.52
N ASP A 68 7.46 -11.48 16.77
CA ASP A 68 7.45 -12.23 18.04
C ASP A 68 8.82 -12.84 18.33
N ALA A 69 9.48 -13.41 17.31
CA ALA A 69 10.84 -13.95 17.43
C ALA A 69 11.90 -12.91 17.81
N CYS A 70 11.61 -11.63 17.61
CA CYS A 70 12.47 -10.50 17.96
C CYS A 70 12.01 -9.73 19.20
N GLY A 71 11.00 -10.23 19.93
CA GLY A 71 10.44 -9.54 21.09
C GLY A 71 9.67 -8.27 20.73
N VAL A 72 9.17 -8.18 19.50
CA VAL A 72 8.37 -7.09 18.96
C VAL A 72 6.94 -7.58 18.78
N ALA A 73 5.96 -6.70 18.90
CA ALA A 73 4.56 -7.01 18.61
C ALA A 73 4.02 -6.11 17.50
N LEU A 74 3.21 -6.68 16.61
CA LEU A 74 2.40 -5.90 15.66
C LEU A 74 1.04 -5.60 16.32
N LEU A 75 0.72 -4.32 16.49
CA LEU A 75 -0.54 -3.86 17.07
C LEU A 75 -1.44 -3.26 15.99
N LEU A 76 -2.66 -3.78 15.86
CA LEU A 76 -3.70 -3.19 15.01
C LEU A 76 -4.65 -2.34 15.86
N ILE A 77 -4.79 -1.06 15.53
CA ILE A 77 -5.66 -0.11 16.24
C ILE A 77 -6.76 0.37 15.29
N ASP A 78 -8.01 0.05 15.61
CA ASP A 78 -9.19 0.56 14.89
C ASP A 78 -9.61 1.92 15.46
N SER A 79 -9.52 2.97 14.63
CA SER A 79 -9.91 4.33 15.02
C SER A 79 -11.41 4.47 15.31
N ARG A 80 -12.23 3.55 14.79
CA ARG A 80 -13.72 3.60 14.80
C ARG A 80 -14.30 4.89 14.21
N ALA A 81 -13.49 5.69 13.52
CA ALA A 81 -13.96 6.88 12.83
C ALA A 81 -14.79 6.46 11.63
N ARG A 82 -15.98 7.05 11.48
CA ARG A 82 -16.84 6.80 10.31
C ARG A 82 -16.40 7.71 9.17
N HIS A 83 -15.86 7.12 8.10
CA HIS A 83 -15.56 7.85 6.88
C HIS A 83 -16.87 8.12 6.10
N SER A 84 -17.33 9.37 6.07
CA SER A 84 -18.54 9.77 5.33
C SER A 84 -18.29 10.19 3.88
N HIS A 85 -17.04 10.16 3.38
CA HIS A 85 -16.64 10.79 2.11
C HIS A 85 -15.72 9.94 1.21
N ALA A 86 -15.65 8.62 1.43
CA ALA A 86 -14.66 7.76 0.75
C ALA A 86 -14.81 7.67 -0.78
N ASP A 87 -16.04 7.76 -1.31
CA ASP A 87 -16.29 7.39 -2.73
C ASP A 87 -15.67 8.38 -3.74
N GLY A 88 -15.52 9.65 -3.37
CA GLY A 88 -15.01 10.69 -4.28
C GLY A 88 -13.50 10.95 -4.15
N GLU A 89 -12.96 10.87 -2.94
CA GLU A 89 -11.57 11.28 -2.71
C GLU A 89 -10.55 10.30 -3.28
N TYR A 90 -10.85 9.00 -3.27
CA TYR A 90 -9.98 8.00 -3.91
C TYR A 90 -9.84 8.27 -5.41
N ALA A 91 -10.97 8.47 -6.11
CA ALA A 91 -10.98 8.78 -7.54
C ALA A 91 -10.23 10.08 -7.85
N ALA A 92 -10.38 11.11 -7.00
CA ALA A 92 -9.67 12.37 -7.15
C ALA A 92 -8.14 12.23 -6.99
N ARG A 93 -7.67 11.39 -6.06
CA ARG A 93 -6.24 11.07 -5.91
C ARG A 93 -5.72 10.27 -7.09
N ARG A 94 -6.50 9.31 -7.59
CA ARG A 94 -6.12 8.57 -8.80
C ARG A 94 -5.96 9.48 -10.00
N ALA A 95 -6.95 10.32 -10.28
CA ALA A 95 -6.91 11.28 -11.38
C ALA A 95 -5.72 12.26 -11.27
N SER A 96 -5.34 12.62 -10.04
CA SER A 96 -4.19 13.47 -9.77
C SER A 96 -2.86 12.80 -10.11
N CYS A 97 -2.70 11.52 -9.75
CA CYS A 97 -1.55 10.73 -10.17
C CYS A 97 -1.50 10.54 -11.70
N ASP A 98 -2.65 10.32 -12.34
CA ASP A 98 -2.73 10.15 -13.79
C ASP A 98 -2.33 11.45 -14.53
N ARG A 99 -2.74 12.63 -14.03
CA ARG A 99 -2.29 13.93 -14.56
C ARG A 99 -0.79 14.15 -14.38
N ALA A 100 -0.25 13.85 -13.19
CA ALA A 100 1.19 13.94 -12.97
C ALA A 100 1.98 13.02 -13.93
N ALA A 101 1.51 11.80 -14.15
CA ALA A 101 2.12 10.88 -15.12
C ALA A 101 2.08 11.44 -16.56
N ALA A 102 0.96 12.07 -16.94
CA ALA A 102 0.82 12.72 -18.25
C ALA A 102 1.80 13.90 -18.43
N ASP A 103 1.95 14.76 -17.42
CA ASP A 103 2.92 15.86 -17.42
C ASP A 103 4.36 15.35 -17.57
N LEU A 104 4.67 14.23 -16.92
CA LEU A 104 5.97 13.55 -16.98
C LEU A 104 6.16 12.69 -18.25
N ARG A 105 5.11 12.53 -19.07
CA ARG A 105 5.08 11.69 -20.28
C ARG A 105 5.44 10.22 -20.03
N VAL A 106 5.01 9.68 -18.89
CA VAL A 106 5.18 8.27 -18.53
C VAL A 106 3.83 7.55 -18.46
N SER A 107 3.83 6.24 -18.65
CA SER A 107 2.59 5.45 -18.56
C SER A 107 2.12 5.29 -17.11
N SER A 108 3.08 5.36 -16.18
CA SER A 108 2.88 5.21 -14.75
C SER A 108 3.98 5.94 -14.00
N LEU A 109 3.65 6.50 -12.84
CA LEU A 109 4.62 7.11 -11.93
C LEU A 109 5.72 6.13 -11.46
N ARG A 110 5.51 4.81 -11.61
CA ARG A 110 6.53 3.78 -11.36
C ARG A 110 7.73 3.85 -12.32
N GLU A 111 7.61 4.52 -13.46
CA GLU A 111 8.69 4.67 -14.45
C GLU A 111 9.64 5.83 -14.12
N VAL A 112 9.36 6.59 -13.06
CA VAL A 112 10.12 7.78 -12.69
C VAL A 112 11.04 7.45 -11.52
N ASP A 113 12.34 7.40 -11.78
CA ASP A 113 13.37 7.11 -10.76
C ASP A 113 13.98 8.38 -10.15
N ASP A 114 13.75 9.55 -10.75
CA ASP A 114 14.33 10.83 -10.31
C ASP A 114 13.24 11.82 -9.86
N LEU A 115 13.27 12.20 -8.59
CA LEU A 115 12.36 13.19 -8.01
C LEU A 115 12.50 14.58 -8.65
N SER A 116 13.65 14.91 -9.25
CA SER A 116 13.85 16.19 -9.94
C SER A 116 12.89 16.37 -11.13
N ALA A 117 12.41 15.26 -11.71
CA ALA A 117 11.44 15.25 -12.80
C ALA A 117 10.11 15.92 -12.39
N LEU A 118 9.77 15.92 -11.11
CA LEU A 118 8.53 16.53 -10.59
C LEU A 118 8.45 18.04 -10.85
N THR A 119 9.55 18.71 -11.18
CA THR A 119 9.55 20.11 -11.65
C THR A 119 8.75 20.32 -12.94
N SER A 120 8.50 19.25 -13.70
CA SER A 120 7.68 19.27 -14.91
C SER A 120 6.18 19.10 -14.63
N VAL A 121 5.79 18.73 -13.41
CA VAL A 121 4.39 18.61 -13.01
C VAL A 121 3.82 19.98 -12.69
N THR A 122 2.81 20.39 -13.45
CA THR A 122 2.31 21.76 -13.47
C THR A 122 1.50 22.11 -12.22
N GLU A 123 0.63 21.19 -11.80
CA GLU A 123 -0.25 21.39 -10.65
C GLU A 123 0.45 21.02 -9.32
N PRO A 124 0.54 21.94 -8.34
CA PRO A 124 1.24 21.67 -7.08
C PRO A 124 0.70 20.48 -6.30
N VAL A 125 -0.61 20.25 -6.34
CA VAL A 125 -1.25 19.10 -5.67
C VAL A 125 -0.83 17.79 -6.34
N ASP A 126 -0.81 17.77 -7.67
CA ASP A 126 -0.40 16.59 -8.45
C ASP A 126 1.09 16.30 -8.22
N ALA A 127 1.93 17.34 -8.13
CA ALA A 127 3.35 17.20 -7.81
C ALA A 127 3.58 16.63 -6.39
N ARG A 128 2.83 17.07 -5.38
CA ARG A 128 2.90 16.49 -4.02
C ARG A 128 2.49 15.02 -4.01
N ARG A 129 1.37 14.68 -4.66
CA ARG A 129 0.89 13.29 -4.71
C ARG A 129 1.83 12.39 -5.51
N ALA A 130 2.43 12.88 -6.59
CA ALA A 130 3.47 12.15 -7.30
C ALA A 130 4.72 11.93 -6.44
N ARG A 131 5.17 12.94 -5.68
CA ARG A 131 6.27 12.79 -4.71
C ARG A 131 5.98 11.68 -3.69
N HIS A 132 4.77 11.62 -3.17
CA HIS A 132 4.36 10.51 -2.30
C HIS A 132 4.59 9.16 -3.00
N VAL A 133 3.99 8.96 -4.19
CA VAL A 133 4.07 7.68 -4.92
C VAL A 133 5.52 7.28 -5.22
N LEU A 134 6.35 8.21 -5.69
CA LEU A 134 7.76 7.93 -6.02
C LEU A 134 8.56 7.55 -4.77
N THR A 135 8.41 8.32 -3.70
CA THR A 135 9.14 8.04 -2.44
C THR A 135 8.61 6.80 -1.72
N GLU A 136 7.31 6.50 -1.83
CA GLU A 136 6.70 5.31 -1.23
C GLU A 136 7.17 4.03 -1.93
N ASN A 137 7.30 4.05 -3.27
CA ASN A 137 7.87 2.92 -4.01
C ASN A 137 9.27 2.55 -3.50
N GLN A 138 10.11 3.55 -3.21
CA GLN A 138 11.44 3.31 -2.64
C GLN A 138 11.36 2.84 -1.18
N ARG A 139 10.51 3.48 -0.34
CA ARG A 139 10.30 3.08 1.05
C ARG A 139 9.87 1.62 1.19
N VAL A 140 9.06 1.10 0.27
CA VAL A 140 8.69 -0.33 0.25
C VAL A 140 9.92 -1.23 0.06
N LEU A 141 10.85 -0.87 -0.83
CA LEU A 141 12.09 -1.64 -1.03
C LEU A 141 13.00 -1.57 0.19
N ASP A 142 13.12 -0.39 0.79
CA ASP A 142 13.91 -0.16 2.00
C ASP A 142 13.31 -0.93 3.19
N PHE A 143 11.99 -0.96 3.32
CA PHE A 143 11.26 -1.71 4.34
C PHE A 143 11.52 -3.21 4.19
N VAL A 144 11.49 -3.74 2.96
CA VAL A 144 11.84 -5.12 2.68
C VAL A 144 13.29 -5.42 3.04
N ALA A 145 14.22 -4.50 2.78
CA ALA A 145 15.62 -4.66 3.20
C ALA A 145 15.74 -4.73 4.73
N ALA A 146 15.06 -3.84 5.46
CA ALA A 146 15.02 -3.83 6.92
C ALA A 146 14.45 -5.15 7.49
N LEU A 147 13.32 -5.64 6.92
CA LEU A 147 12.71 -6.90 7.35
C LEU A 147 13.61 -8.12 7.10
N ASN A 148 14.34 -8.17 5.97
CA ASN A 148 15.30 -9.25 5.72
C ASN A 148 16.45 -9.26 6.75
N GLY A 149 16.77 -8.09 7.34
CA GLY A 149 17.71 -7.96 8.44
C GLY A 149 17.10 -8.12 9.83
N SER A 150 15.78 -8.35 9.94
CA SER A 150 15.02 -8.28 11.21
C SER A 150 15.20 -6.96 11.97
N ASP A 151 15.50 -5.87 11.25
CA ASP A 151 15.67 -4.54 11.82
C ASP A 151 14.30 -3.84 11.94
N PHE A 152 13.55 -4.21 12.98
CA PHE A 152 12.23 -3.63 13.26
C PHE A 152 12.30 -2.15 13.68
N GLY A 153 13.47 -1.68 14.14
CA GLY A 153 13.69 -0.27 14.43
C GLY A 153 13.73 0.57 13.15
N GLU A 154 14.49 0.13 12.15
CA GLU A 154 14.47 0.76 10.82
C GLU A 154 13.10 0.60 10.15
N ALA A 155 12.51 -0.60 10.22
CA ALA A 155 11.17 -0.83 9.67
C ALA A 155 10.14 0.19 10.23
N GLY A 156 10.17 0.45 11.54
CA GLY A 156 9.33 1.46 12.19
C GLY A 156 9.64 2.91 11.78
N ARG A 157 10.91 3.28 11.61
CA ARG A 157 11.29 4.61 11.08
C ARG A 157 10.76 4.82 9.65
N ILE A 158 10.84 3.80 8.81
CA ILE A 158 10.30 3.84 7.44
C ILE A 158 8.78 4.00 7.45
N LEU A 159 8.08 3.25 8.31
CA LEU A 159 6.63 3.36 8.47
C LEU A 159 6.21 4.75 8.98
N THR A 160 6.98 5.34 9.90
CA THR A 160 6.77 6.73 10.34
C THR A 160 6.91 7.73 9.20
N ALA A 161 7.92 7.56 8.34
CA ALA A 161 8.11 8.39 7.16
C ALA A 161 7.00 8.18 6.10
N SER A 162 6.51 6.95 5.95
CA SER A 162 5.35 6.65 5.11
C SER A 162 4.11 7.38 5.63
N HIS A 163 3.80 7.29 6.93
CA HIS A 163 2.67 8.00 7.55
C HIS A 163 2.74 9.52 7.34
N ALA A 164 3.91 10.12 7.54
CA ALA A 164 4.11 11.55 7.29
C ALA A 164 3.85 11.90 5.81
N SER A 165 4.31 11.09 4.86
CA SER A 165 4.04 11.31 3.43
C SER A 165 2.55 11.09 3.09
N MET A 166 1.89 10.09 3.69
CA MET A 166 0.45 9.88 3.54
C MET A 166 -0.36 11.08 4.03
N ARG A 167 0.05 11.72 5.13
CA ARG A 167 -0.59 12.90 5.71
C ARG A 167 -0.31 14.17 4.90
N ASP A 168 0.96 14.45 4.66
CA ASP A 168 1.42 15.77 4.20
C ASP A 168 1.46 15.90 2.66
N ASP A 169 1.71 14.79 1.95
CA ASP A 169 1.88 14.78 0.50
C ASP A 169 0.66 14.22 -0.24
N PHE A 170 0.13 13.10 0.28
CA PHE A 170 -0.99 12.40 -0.35
C PHE A 170 -2.35 12.78 0.24
N GLU A 171 -2.33 13.38 1.44
CA GLU A 171 -3.48 13.88 2.18
C GLU A 171 -4.57 12.80 2.32
N ILE A 172 -4.19 11.58 2.72
CA ILE A 172 -5.11 10.42 2.92
C ILE A 172 -5.38 10.04 4.38
N THR A 173 -4.61 10.58 5.32
CA THR A 173 -4.86 10.30 6.74
C THR A 173 -6.01 11.16 7.27
N THR A 174 -6.48 10.82 8.48
CA THR A 174 -7.44 11.65 9.21
C THR A 174 -6.86 12.01 10.56
N HIS A 175 -7.38 13.04 11.21
CA HIS A 175 -6.95 13.45 12.54
C HIS A 175 -6.96 12.28 13.55
N HIS A 176 -7.96 11.40 13.50
CA HIS A 176 -8.02 10.22 14.38
C HIS A 176 -6.86 9.26 14.13
N ILE A 177 -6.51 9.03 12.87
CA ILE A 177 -5.40 8.16 12.47
C ILE A 177 -4.06 8.78 12.85
N ASP A 178 -3.90 10.10 12.67
CA ASP A 178 -2.69 10.82 13.06
C ASP A 178 -2.47 10.79 14.58
N VAL A 179 -3.52 11.03 15.38
CA VAL A 179 -3.43 10.96 16.85
C VAL A 179 -3.07 9.56 17.34
N ILE A 180 -3.64 8.51 16.71
CA ILE A 180 -3.31 7.12 17.04
C ILE A 180 -1.84 6.83 16.73
N ALA A 181 -1.36 7.27 15.57
CA ALA A 181 0.02 7.10 15.14
C ALA A 181 1.01 7.78 16.10
N ASP A 182 0.76 9.05 16.41
CA ASP A 182 1.61 9.84 17.31
C ASP A 182 1.62 9.24 18.72
N ALA A 183 0.45 8.90 19.28
CA ALA A 183 0.35 8.29 20.61
C ALA A 183 1.03 6.92 20.70
N ALA A 184 0.99 6.12 19.63
CA ALA A 184 1.69 4.83 19.59
C ALA A 184 3.21 5.02 19.65
N VAL A 185 3.75 5.96 18.87
CA VAL A 185 5.19 6.28 18.87
C VAL A 185 5.63 6.88 20.21
N GLU A 186 4.86 7.82 20.78
CA GLU A 186 5.10 8.35 22.13
C GLU A 186 5.07 7.26 23.20
N GLY A 187 4.22 6.24 23.02
CA GLY A 187 4.13 5.06 23.87
C GLY A 187 5.27 4.04 23.70
N GLY A 188 6.22 4.29 22.80
CA GLY A 188 7.40 3.44 22.58
C GLY A 188 7.29 2.46 21.40
N ALA A 189 6.28 2.58 20.54
CA ALA A 189 6.26 1.84 19.28
C ALA A 189 7.40 2.31 18.35
N PHE A 190 7.98 1.39 17.57
CA PHE A 190 9.02 1.76 16.60
C PHE A 190 8.50 2.67 15.47
N GLY A 191 7.20 2.60 15.16
CA GLY A 191 6.54 3.43 14.16
C GLY A 191 5.06 3.05 13.98
N PRO A 192 4.25 3.93 13.37
CA PRO A 192 2.86 3.66 13.02
C PRO A 192 2.80 2.95 11.65
N GLY A 193 2.14 1.79 11.59
CA GLY A 193 1.94 1.03 10.35
C GLY A 193 0.63 1.34 9.63
#